data_AF-A0AAW0HZ09-F1
#
_entry.id   AF-A0AAW0HZ09-F1
#
_cell.length_a   1.000
_cell.length_b   1.000
_cell.length_c   1.000
_cell.angle_alpha   90.00
_cell.angle_beta   90.00
_cell.angle_gamma   90.00
#
_symmetry.space_group_name_H-M   'P 1'
#
loop_
_entity.id
_entity.type
_entity.pdbx_description
1 polymer ?
#
loop_
_entity_poly.entity_id
_entity_poly.type
_entity_poly.pdbx_seq_one_letter_code
_entity_poly.pdbx_strand_id
1 'polypeptide(L)'
;MLEKDMLSTEIVSSSALPVRWLPSPLRHHGCPATSGETKIVKKRTKRFIRHQSDLYVKIKRNWRKPRGIDNRVRRRFKGQILMPNTGYGNNKKTKHMLPSGFPKFLVHNVKELEVLLMCSKSY
;
A
#
# COMPACT_ATOMS: atom_id res chain seq x y z
N MET A 1 17.48 -71.80 -24.44
CA MET A 1 18.59 -72.39 -23.67
C MET A 1 19.50 -71.24 -23.28
N LEU A 2 19.30 -70.70 -22.07
CA LEU A 2 20.18 -70.87 -20.88
C LEU A 2 21.32 -69.85 -20.94
N GLU A 3 21.54 -68.95 -19.98
CA GLU A 3 21.49 -69.04 -18.51
C GLU A 3 21.09 -67.68 -17.89
N LYS A 4 20.10 -67.61 -16.99
CA LYS A 4 20.15 -67.71 -15.51
C LYS A 4 20.82 -66.52 -14.80
N ASP A 5 19.96 -65.63 -14.28
CA ASP A 5 19.77 -65.22 -12.86
C ASP A 5 20.96 -65.03 -11.90
N MET A 6 20.67 -64.21 -10.86
CA MET A 6 21.29 -64.14 -9.51
C MET A 6 22.58 -63.27 -9.42
N LEU A 7 22.73 -62.22 -8.59
CA LEU A 7 22.22 -61.85 -7.26
C LEU A 7 22.29 -60.31 -7.08
N SER A 8 21.24 -59.65 -6.59
CA SER A 8 21.11 -59.04 -5.26
C SER A 8 22.30 -58.23 -4.71
N THR A 9 22.15 -56.90 -4.59
CA THR A 9 22.61 -56.09 -3.44
C THR A 9 21.84 -54.75 -3.35
N GLU A 10 21.11 -54.58 -2.25
CA GLU A 10 20.89 -53.34 -1.45
C GLU A 10 20.41 -52.07 -2.19
N ILE A 11 19.13 -51.67 -2.19
CA ILE A 11 18.37 -50.98 -1.11
C ILE A 11 19.22 -50.06 -0.22
N VAL A 12 19.29 -48.77 -0.58
CA VAL A 12 19.11 -47.69 0.41
C VAL A 12 18.06 -46.73 -0.12
N SER A 13 16.87 -46.91 0.46
CA SER A 13 15.73 -46.00 0.43
C SER A 13 16.17 -44.61 0.93
N SER A 14 16.45 -43.69 0.01
CA SER A 14 16.51 -42.27 0.36
C SER A 14 15.07 -41.78 0.48
N SER A 15 14.52 -41.94 1.68
CA SER A 15 13.22 -41.39 2.08
C SER A 15 13.14 -39.91 1.67
N ALA A 16 12.33 -39.65 0.64
CA ALA A 16 11.84 -38.32 0.33
C ALA A 16 11.14 -37.79 1.59
N LEU A 17 11.75 -36.80 2.24
CA LEU A 17 11.13 -36.09 3.35
C LEU A 17 9.79 -35.52 2.85
N PRO A 18 8.68 -35.77 3.56
CA PRO A 18 7.38 -35.29 3.13
C PRO A 18 7.42 -33.76 3.06
N VAL A 19 7.09 -33.24 1.88
CA VAL A 19 6.90 -31.82 1.62
C VAL A 19 5.91 -31.31 2.66
N ARG A 20 6.46 -30.64 3.68
CA ARG A 20 5.72 -30.08 4.79
C ARG A 20 4.66 -29.16 4.19
N TRP A 21 3.40 -29.56 4.34
CA TRP A 21 2.25 -28.72 4.11
C TRP A 21 2.49 -27.38 4.82
N LEU A 22 2.84 -26.36 4.04
CA LEU A 22 2.78 -24.98 4.49
C LEU A 22 1.28 -24.67 4.60
N PRO A 23 0.73 -24.41 5.80
CA PRO A 23 -0.63 -23.92 5.90
C PRO A 23 -0.70 -22.63 5.08
N SER A 24 -1.59 -22.63 4.09
CA SER A 24 -1.92 -21.46 3.29
C SER A 24 -2.01 -20.24 4.20
N PRO A 25 -1.34 -19.12 3.89
CA PRO A 25 -1.46 -17.92 4.71
C PRO A 25 -2.94 -17.59 4.80
N LEU A 26 -3.46 -17.59 6.03
CA LEU A 26 -4.83 -17.18 6.34
C LEU A 26 -5.06 -15.87 5.58
N ARG A 27 -5.85 -15.97 4.51
CA ARG A 27 -6.34 -14.81 3.79
C ARG A 27 -7.10 -14.04 4.85
N HIS A 28 -6.54 -12.94 5.35
CA HIS A 28 -7.31 -12.01 6.15
C HIS A 28 -8.49 -11.60 5.28
N HIS A 29 -9.65 -12.18 5.57
CA HIS A 29 -10.90 -11.72 5.02
C HIS A 29 -10.98 -10.25 5.42
N GLY A 30 -10.86 -9.37 4.43
CA GLY A 30 -11.04 -7.94 4.65
C GLY A 30 -12.37 -7.74 5.36
N CYS A 31 -12.35 -6.94 6.42
CA CYS A 31 -13.57 -6.58 7.12
C CYS A 31 -14.61 -6.07 6.10
N PRO A 32 -15.85 -6.57 6.11
CA PRO A 32 -16.87 -6.13 5.18
C PRO A 32 -17.13 -4.63 5.38
N ALA A 33 -17.15 -3.89 4.27
CA ALA A 33 -17.48 -2.47 4.26
C ALA A 33 -18.88 -2.26 4.85
N THR A 34 -19.00 -1.31 5.77
CA THR A 34 -20.25 -1.06 6.47
C THR A 34 -21.24 -0.32 5.56
N SER A 35 -22.51 -0.73 5.63
CA SER A 35 -23.59 -0.24 4.79
C SER A 35 -23.94 1.23 5.10
N GLY A 36 -23.63 2.14 4.17
CA GLY A 36 -23.96 3.57 4.23
C GLY A 36 -22.89 4.52 3.66
N GLU A 37 -21.77 3.99 3.15
CA GLU A 37 -20.58 4.78 2.85
C GLU A 37 -20.66 5.56 1.53
N THR A 38 -20.47 6.88 1.60
CA THR A 38 -20.21 7.70 0.41
C THR A 38 -18.95 7.22 -0.30
N LYS A 39 -19.05 6.86 -1.59
CA LYS A 39 -17.93 6.38 -2.41
C LYS A 39 -16.72 7.33 -2.32
N ILE A 40 -15.60 6.80 -1.85
CA ILE A 40 -14.35 7.56 -1.73
C ILE A 40 -13.74 7.75 -3.12
N VAL A 41 -13.82 8.97 -3.65
CA VAL A 41 -13.16 9.36 -4.90
C VAL A 41 -11.90 10.18 -4.60
N LYS A 42 -10.74 9.70 -5.05
CA LYS A 42 -9.47 10.44 -4.98
C LYS A 42 -9.17 11.03 -6.37
N LYS A 43 -9.07 12.35 -6.49
CA LYS A 43 -8.82 13.03 -7.78
C LYS A 43 -7.43 12.75 -8.35
N ARG A 44 -6.46 12.47 -7.47
CA ARG A 44 -5.07 12.17 -7.84
C ARG A 44 -4.49 11.17 -6.86
N THR A 45 -3.86 10.13 -7.40
CA THR A 45 -3.18 9.07 -6.61
C THR A 45 -1.68 9.32 -6.52
N LYS A 46 -1.06 9.81 -7.59
CA LYS A 46 0.39 10.10 -7.65
C LYS A 46 0.77 11.26 -6.73
N ARG A 47 1.80 11.08 -5.90
CA ARG A 47 2.38 12.13 -5.04
C ARG A 47 2.98 13.25 -5.91
N PHE A 48 2.95 14.47 -5.37
CA PHE A 48 3.66 15.60 -5.96
C PHE A 48 5.14 15.52 -5.59
N ILE A 49 5.99 15.32 -6.60
CA ILE A 49 7.44 15.21 -6.44
C ILE A 49 8.13 16.54 -6.75
N ARG A 50 9.28 16.81 -6.13
CA ARG A 50 10.11 17.97 -6.46
C ARG A 50 10.70 17.85 -7.86
N HIS A 51 10.78 18.97 -8.58
CA HIS A 51 11.52 19.07 -9.85
C HIS A 51 12.97 18.59 -9.69
N GLN A 52 13.44 17.76 -10.62
CA GLN A 52 14.81 17.19 -10.69
C GLN A 52 15.20 16.28 -9.52
N SER A 53 14.24 15.80 -8.72
CA SER A 53 14.51 14.81 -7.66
C SER A 53 14.76 13.39 -8.18
N ASP A 54 14.44 13.16 -9.44
CA ASP A 54 14.74 11.98 -10.23
C ASP A 54 16.19 11.98 -10.74
N LEU A 55 16.73 13.15 -11.09
CA LEU A 55 18.07 13.29 -11.64
C LEU A 55 19.17 13.36 -10.58
N TYR A 56 18.90 14.01 -9.44
CA TYR A 56 19.91 14.29 -8.42
C TYR A 56 19.57 13.67 -7.07
N VAL A 57 20.45 12.80 -6.57
CA VAL A 57 20.31 12.14 -5.25
C VAL A 57 20.21 13.14 -4.10
N LYS A 58 20.93 14.28 -4.19
CA LYS A 58 20.89 15.35 -3.18
C LYS A 58 19.51 16.01 -3.04
N ILE A 59 18.67 15.95 -4.08
CA ILE A 59 17.37 16.62 -4.11
C ILE A 59 16.30 15.63 -3.64
N LYS A 60 15.82 15.82 -2.40
CA LYS A 60 14.72 15.02 -1.86
C LYS A 60 13.43 15.19 -2.68
N ARG A 61 12.64 14.11 -2.76
CA ARG A 61 11.35 14.05 -3.49
C ARG A 61 10.22 14.86 -2.86
N ASN A 62 10.43 15.54 -1.73
CA ASN A 62 9.41 16.34 -1.04
C ASN A 62 9.03 17.59 -1.86
N TRP A 63 7.73 17.87 -2.00
CA TRP A 63 7.29 18.98 -2.83
C TRP A 63 7.87 20.33 -2.36
N ARG A 64 8.39 21.13 -3.30
CA ARG A 64 8.81 22.52 -3.10
C ARG A 64 8.37 23.34 -4.31
N LYS A 65 7.83 24.54 -4.07
CA LYS A 65 7.39 25.44 -5.16
C LYS A 65 8.62 25.99 -5.90
N PRO A 66 8.78 25.73 -7.21
CA PRO A 66 9.90 26.27 -7.99
C PRO A 66 9.80 27.80 -8.11
N ARG A 67 10.94 28.49 -7.99
CA ARG A 67 11.00 29.97 -7.96
C ARG A 67 11.71 30.60 -9.17
N GLY A 68 12.66 29.90 -9.80
CA GLY A 68 13.51 30.48 -10.86
C GLY A 68 12.77 31.02 -12.08
N ILE A 69 13.35 32.05 -12.72
CA ILE A 69 12.74 32.81 -13.82
C ILE A 69 12.42 31.95 -15.05
N ASP A 70 13.31 31.01 -15.42
CA ASP A 70 13.14 30.15 -16.60
C ASP A 70 12.65 28.74 -16.26
N ASN A 71 12.19 28.53 -15.03
CA ASN A 71 11.79 27.19 -14.62
C ASN A 71 10.51 26.73 -15.36
N ARG A 72 10.64 25.63 -16.10
CA ARG A 72 9.56 25.07 -16.94
C ARG A 72 8.32 24.64 -16.16
N VAL A 73 8.49 24.11 -14.94
CA VAL A 73 7.38 23.71 -14.05
C VAL A 73 6.60 24.95 -13.60
N ARG A 74 7.31 26.02 -13.22
CA ARG A 74 6.69 27.29 -12.78
C ARG A 74 5.85 27.91 -13.89
N ARG A 75 6.36 27.87 -15.13
CA ARG A 75 5.67 28.32 -16.35
C ARG A 75 4.56 27.36 -16.84
N ARG A 76 4.41 26.17 -16.23
CA ARG A 76 3.38 25.17 -16.55
C ARG A 76 3.40 24.65 -17.98
N PHE A 77 4.58 24.46 -18.57
CA PHE A 77 4.67 23.82 -19.89
C PHE A 77 4.13 22.38 -19.88
N LYS A 78 3.57 21.95 -21.02
CA LYS A 78 3.08 20.58 -21.22
C LYS A 78 4.20 19.54 -21.04
N GLY A 79 3.83 18.34 -20.59
CA GLY A 79 4.75 17.22 -20.37
C GLY A 79 5.62 17.34 -19.11
N GLN A 80 5.46 18.40 -18.32
CA GLN A 80 6.20 18.59 -17.09
C GLN A 80 5.36 18.23 -15.85
N ILE A 81 6.02 17.98 -14.71
CA ILE A 81 5.35 17.70 -13.43
C ILE A 81 4.32 18.77 -13.07
N LEU A 82 3.12 18.33 -12.67
CA LEU A 82 2.03 19.23 -12.29
C LEU A 82 2.27 19.84 -10.90
N MET A 83 1.94 21.11 -10.74
CA MET A 83 1.98 21.80 -9.45
C MET A 83 0.71 21.49 -8.63
N PRO A 84 0.82 21.35 -7.30
CA PRO A 84 -0.34 21.23 -6.44
C PRO A 84 -1.12 22.54 -6.43
N ASN A 85 -2.44 22.40 -6.45
CA ASN A 85 -3.42 23.48 -6.35
C ASN A 85 -4.60 23.00 -5.48
N THR A 86 -5.46 23.93 -5.06
CA THR A 86 -6.65 23.63 -4.24
C THR A 86 -7.66 22.73 -4.96
N GLY A 87 -7.68 22.75 -6.29
CA GLY A 87 -8.59 21.94 -7.12
C GLY A 87 -8.45 20.43 -6.93
N TYR A 88 -7.25 19.96 -6.54
CA TYR A 88 -7.03 18.54 -6.21
C TYR A 88 -7.62 18.10 -4.86
N GLY A 89 -8.21 19.01 -4.07
CA GLY A 89 -8.87 18.67 -2.81
C GLY A 89 -10.00 17.64 -2.98
N ASN A 90 -10.05 16.65 -2.07
CA ASN A 90 -11.11 15.65 -2.01
C ASN A 90 -12.41 16.24 -1.43
N ASN A 91 -13.54 15.54 -1.62
CA ASN A 91 -14.81 15.91 -1.01
C ASN A 91 -14.65 16.01 0.52
N LYS A 92 -15.20 17.09 1.11
CA LYS A 92 -15.11 17.41 2.54
C LYS A 92 -15.59 16.26 3.42
N LYS A 93 -16.69 15.58 3.04
CA LYS A 93 -17.26 14.44 3.78
C LYS A 93 -16.31 13.24 3.85
N THR A 94 -15.61 12.95 2.75
CA THR A 94 -14.69 11.80 2.63
C THR A 94 -13.22 12.13 2.94
N LYS A 95 -12.96 13.34 3.43
CA LYS A 95 -11.60 13.80 3.72
C LYS A 95 -11.10 13.03 4.94
N HIS A 96 -9.91 12.43 4.84
CA HIS A 96 -9.28 11.60 5.90
C HIS A 96 -9.92 10.23 6.18
N MET A 97 -10.97 9.83 5.48
CA MET A 97 -11.50 8.45 5.54
C MET A 97 -10.53 7.45 4.92
N LEU A 98 -10.36 6.32 5.61
CA LEU A 98 -9.67 5.13 5.14
C LEU A 98 -10.56 4.35 4.16
N PRO A 99 -9.99 3.41 3.38
CA PRO A 99 -10.77 2.49 2.56
C PRO A 99 -11.73 1.59 3.37
N SER A 100 -11.55 1.48 4.68
CA SER A 100 -12.41 0.75 5.62
C SER A 100 -13.67 1.52 6.03
N GLY A 101 -13.85 2.76 5.58
CA GLY A 101 -15.00 3.60 5.94
C GLY A 101 -14.76 4.56 7.10
N PHE A 102 -13.79 4.26 7.97
CA PHE A 102 -13.50 5.04 9.17
C PHE A 102 -12.32 6.03 9.00
N PRO A 103 -12.32 7.21 9.63
CA PRO A 103 -11.14 8.06 9.76
C PRO A 103 -10.11 7.43 10.70
N LYS A 104 -8.82 7.63 10.42
CA LYS A 104 -7.77 7.15 11.33
C LYS A 104 -7.73 7.96 12.64
N PHE A 105 -7.70 7.29 13.78
CA PHE A 105 -7.44 7.86 15.09
C PHE A 105 -6.15 7.26 15.67
N LEU A 106 -5.26 8.10 16.21
CA LEU A 106 -3.99 7.65 16.82
C LEU A 106 -4.19 7.65 18.33
N VAL A 107 -3.96 6.50 18.98
CA VAL A 107 -4.12 6.30 20.44
C VAL A 107 -2.75 6.05 21.05
N HIS A 108 -2.40 6.83 22.08
CA HIS A 108 -1.16 6.64 22.84
C HIS A 108 -1.40 5.99 24.21
N ASN A 109 -2.57 6.22 24.81
CA ASN A 109 -2.90 5.77 26.16
C ASN A 109 -4.29 5.13 26.23
N VAL A 110 -4.54 4.33 27.29
CA VAL A 110 -5.84 3.68 27.52
C VAL A 110 -6.96 4.69 27.73
N LYS A 111 -6.67 5.84 28.38
CA LYS A 111 -7.66 6.92 28.60
C LYS A 111 -8.19 7.53 27.29
N GLU A 112 -7.39 7.52 26.22
CA GLU A 112 -7.81 8.06 24.92
C GLU A 112 -8.82 7.15 24.20
N LEU A 113 -8.91 5.87 24.60
CA LEU A 113 -9.91 4.93 24.07
C LEU A 113 -11.32 5.26 24.56
N GLU A 114 -11.46 5.91 25.71
CA GLU A 114 -12.76 6.30 26.25
C GLU A 114 -13.52 7.22 25.29
N VAL A 115 -12.79 8.07 24.55
CA VAL A 115 -13.37 8.96 23.50
C VAL A 115 -14.02 8.17 22.36
N LEU A 116 -13.51 6.97 22.06
CA LEU A 116 -14.05 6.11 20.99
C LEU A 116 -15.31 5.36 21.42
N LEU A 117 -15.58 5.23 22.72
CA LEU A 117 -16.75 4.48 23.22
C LEU A 117 -18.06 5.10 22.73
N MET A 118 -18.14 6.43 22.69
CA MET A 118 -19.32 7.16 22.21
C MET A 118 -19.33 7.31 20.68
N CYS A 119 -18.17 7.31 20.03
CA CYS A 119 -18.03 7.65 18.60
C CYS A 119 -17.62 6.45 17.73
N SER A 120 -17.85 5.22 18.18
CA SER A 120 -17.39 3.96 17.56
C SER A 120 -17.89 3.69 16.13
N LYS A 121 -19.01 4.30 15.73
CA LYS A 121 -19.54 4.20 14.36
C LYS A 121 -18.94 5.24 13.40
N SER A 122 -18.20 6.22 13.93
CA SER A 122 -17.67 7.35 13.18
C SER A 122 -16.14 7.35 13.09
N TYR A 123 -15.44 6.55 13.91
CA TYR A 123 -13.97 6.44 14.00
C TYR A 123 -13.49 5.00 13.99
#